data_AF-A0AAW0LH83-F1
#
_entry.id   AF-A0AAW0LH83-F1
#
_cell.length_a   1.000
_cell.length_b   1.000
_cell.length_c   1.000
_cell.angle_alpha   90.00
_cell.angle_beta   90.00
_cell.angle_gamma   90.00
#
_symmetry.space_group_name_H-M   'P 1'
#
loop_
_entity.id
_entity.type
_entity.pdbx_description
1 polymer ?
#
loop_
_entity_poly.entity_id
_entity_poly.type
_entity_poly.pdbx_seq_one_letter_code
_entity_poly.pdbx_strand_id
1 'polypeptide(L)'
;MASQGAEEAFKKTVEVDRLIDTLRDANPNEKDYEELAISVMSIVDCLVHKTKEKIKSSTDVLKEILKPVVDEVEEVRWPPRDPEALKLMEKEINQREQEGQLDEGFLSEVNAQLRKAKEDVDKPGLEAMLQKVLQLYASRVLSKRSYANKDPAPSDISGAGEEVLKAEQFLEAIIKAPEEEWNKLLINGMTVGKGDISPDEFYAVIKKQIERTLIRTEGGSYQQRVFTEYLKGIQSGADEIVQVLQGKP
;
A
#
# COMPACT_ATOMS: atom_id res chain seq x y z
N MET A 1 27.32 -14.62 -4.36
CA MET A 1 26.97 -13.24 -3.94
C MET A 1 25.90 -13.18 -2.83
N ALA A 2 24.94 -14.11 -2.73
CA ALA A 2 23.95 -14.12 -1.64
C ALA A 2 24.52 -14.40 -0.22
N SER A 3 25.66 -15.10 -0.13
CA SER A 3 26.24 -15.51 1.17
C SER A 3 26.89 -14.37 1.96
N GLN A 4 27.41 -13.32 1.29
CA GLN A 4 28.13 -12.23 1.96
C GLN A 4 27.19 -11.27 2.69
N GLY A 5 26.01 -11.00 2.12
CA GLY A 5 25.01 -10.13 2.77
C GLY A 5 24.39 -10.76 4.03
N ALA A 6 24.19 -12.08 4.02
CA ALA A 6 23.70 -12.81 5.19
C ALA A 6 24.75 -12.87 6.32
N GLU A 7 26.03 -13.04 5.97
CA GLU A 7 27.13 -13.08 6.94
C GLU A 7 27.38 -11.70 7.58
N GLU A 8 27.23 -10.62 6.81
CA GLU A 8 27.35 -9.26 7.30
C GLU A 8 26.17 -8.86 8.21
N ALA A 9 24.95 -9.29 7.87
CA ALA A 9 23.78 -9.10 8.72
C ALA A 9 23.92 -9.88 10.04
N PHE A 10 24.39 -11.13 9.98
CA PHE A 10 24.63 -11.95 11.17
C PHE A 10 25.69 -11.35 12.09
N LYS A 11 26.83 -10.87 11.54
CA LYS A 11 27.86 -10.17 12.33
C LYS A 11 27.29 -8.94 13.05
N LYS A 12 26.45 -8.16 12.37
CA LYS A 12 25.81 -6.97 12.96
C LYS A 12 24.83 -7.35 14.09
N THR A 13 24.06 -8.43 13.93
CA THR A 13 23.16 -8.91 15.00
C THR A 13 23.93 -9.38 16.23
N VAL A 14 25.02 -10.14 16.03
CA VAL A 14 25.88 -10.60 17.13
C VAL A 14 26.56 -9.45 17.86
N GLU A 15 26.94 -8.40 17.13
CA GLU A 15 27.53 -7.19 17.71
C GLU A 15 26.51 -6.41 18.56
N VAL A 16 25.25 -6.34 18.11
CA VAL A 16 24.15 -5.76 18.88
C VAL A 16 23.84 -6.59 20.15
N ASP A 17 23.76 -7.92 20.05
CA ASP A 17 23.49 -8.77 21.22
C ASP A 17 24.62 -8.68 22.26
N ARG A 18 25.87 -8.64 21.81
CA ARG A 18 27.03 -8.42 22.70
C ARG A 18 26.98 -7.07 23.40
N LEU A 19 26.49 -6.02 22.74
CA LEU A 19 26.28 -4.71 23.34
C LEU A 19 25.12 -4.73 24.34
N ILE A 20 24.02 -5.45 24.05
CA ILE A 20 22.89 -5.62 24.98
C ILE A 20 23.32 -6.34 26.27
N ASP A 21 24.16 -7.36 26.16
CA ASP A 21 24.69 -8.06 27.34
C ASP A 21 25.66 -7.16 28.14
N THR A 22 26.45 -6.33 27.45
CA THR A 22 27.32 -5.33 28.10
C THR A 22 26.50 -4.26 28.85
N LEU A 23 25.33 -3.87 28.31
CA LEU A 23 24.38 -2.96 28.97
C LEU A 23 23.67 -3.59 30.17
N ARG A 24 23.43 -4.91 30.12
CA ARG A 24 22.77 -5.65 31.20
C ARG A 24 23.68 -5.82 32.43
N ASP A 25 24.99 -5.91 32.21
CA ASP A 25 25.99 -6.14 33.25
C ASP A 25 26.67 -4.86 33.77
N ALA A 26 26.34 -3.69 33.21
CA ALA A 26 26.91 -2.39 33.60
C ALA A 26 26.48 -1.99 35.03
N ASN A 27 27.44 -1.63 35.88
CA ASN A 27 27.21 -1.26 37.28
C ASN A 27 27.05 0.28 37.39
N PRO A 28 26.38 0.82 38.41
CA PRO A 28 25.97 2.23 38.46
C PRO A 28 27.09 3.21 38.86
N ASN A 29 28.34 2.99 38.43
CA ASN A 29 29.43 3.93 38.67
C ASN A 29 29.61 4.92 37.50
N GLU A 30 30.00 6.15 37.83
CA GLU A 30 30.06 7.32 36.94
C GLU A 30 30.92 7.12 35.68
N LYS A 31 31.93 6.24 35.74
CA LYS A 31 32.80 5.89 34.59
C LYS A 31 32.10 5.04 33.53
N ASP A 32 31.09 4.25 33.90
CA ASP A 32 30.35 3.39 32.97
C ASP A 32 29.34 4.21 32.15
N TYR A 33 28.88 5.36 32.66
CA TYR A 33 27.97 6.26 31.93
C TYR A 33 28.65 7.02 30.79
N GLU A 34 29.92 7.35 30.91
CA GLU A 34 30.67 8.03 29.86
C GLU A 34 31.02 7.07 28.71
N GLU A 35 31.43 5.84 29.03
CA GLU A 35 31.64 4.78 28.05
C GLU A 35 30.32 4.36 27.37
N LEU A 36 29.23 4.31 28.15
CA LEU A 36 27.88 4.15 27.64
C LEU A 36 27.46 5.28 26.70
N ALA A 37 27.70 6.54 27.07
CA ALA A 37 27.34 7.69 26.24
C ALA A 37 28.11 7.71 24.91
N ILE A 38 29.39 7.31 24.92
CA ILE A 38 30.22 7.16 23.71
C ILE A 38 29.68 6.03 22.83
N SER A 39 29.31 4.89 23.42
CA SER A 39 28.71 3.76 22.71
C SER A 39 27.34 4.13 22.11
N VAL A 40 26.48 4.80 22.88
CA VAL A 40 25.19 5.30 22.41
C VAL A 40 25.36 6.34 21.31
N MET A 41 26.31 7.28 21.44
CA MET A 41 26.63 8.24 20.37
C MET A 41 27.11 7.54 19.10
N SER A 42 27.96 6.50 19.21
CA SER A 42 28.42 5.74 18.05
C SER A 42 27.28 4.97 17.37
N ILE A 43 26.34 4.41 18.14
CA ILE A 43 25.13 3.74 17.62
C ILE A 43 24.20 4.76 16.96
N VAL A 44 23.98 5.91 17.61
CA VAL A 44 23.18 7.02 17.07
C VAL A 44 23.83 7.56 15.80
N ASP A 45 25.14 7.76 15.76
CA ASP A 45 25.86 8.18 14.58
C ASP A 45 25.81 7.12 13.49
N CYS A 46 25.90 5.82 13.81
CA CYS A 46 25.73 4.75 12.84
C CYS A 46 24.30 4.71 12.26
N LEU A 47 23.27 4.92 13.10
CA LEU A 47 21.87 5.03 12.68
C LEU A 47 21.64 6.30 11.85
N VAL A 48 22.16 7.44 12.28
CA VAL A 48 22.06 8.72 11.59
C VAL A 48 22.83 8.69 10.27
N HIS A 49 24.00 8.06 10.22
CA HIS A 49 24.77 7.86 8.98
C HIS A 49 24.09 6.87 8.05
N LYS A 50 23.59 5.72 8.53
CA LYS A 50 22.77 4.82 7.69
C LYS A 50 21.49 5.49 7.18
N THR A 51 20.90 6.37 7.98
CA THR A 51 19.75 7.18 7.57
C THR A 51 20.17 8.24 6.55
N LYS A 52 21.27 8.97 6.76
CA LYS A 52 21.79 9.99 5.84
C LYS A 52 22.37 9.44 4.53
N GLU A 53 22.98 8.26 4.54
CA GLU A 53 23.62 7.64 3.36
C GLU A 53 22.62 6.98 2.39
N LYS A 54 21.34 6.80 2.78
CA LYS A 54 20.31 6.17 1.93
C LYS A 54 18.93 6.85 1.96
N ILE A 55 18.83 8.16 2.20
CA ILE A 55 17.59 8.87 1.83
C ILE A 55 17.55 8.98 0.31
N LYS A 56 16.96 7.99 -0.35
CA LYS A 56 16.55 8.11 -1.75
C LYS A 56 15.49 9.21 -1.82
N SER A 57 15.59 10.09 -2.81
CA SER A 57 14.52 11.06 -3.06
C SER A 57 13.24 10.33 -3.43
N SER A 58 12.07 10.89 -3.13
CA SER A 58 10.77 10.41 -3.62
C SER A 58 10.79 10.11 -5.13
N THR A 59 11.51 10.94 -5.89
CA THR A 59 11.70 10.77 -7.34
C THR A 59 12.52 9.52 -7.67
N ASP A 60 13.56 9.22 -6.90
CA ASP A 60 14.38 8.02 -7.12
C ASP A 60 13.60 6.76 -6.74
N VAL A 61 12.80 6.83 -5.66
CA VAL A 61 11.86 5.76 -5.28
C VAL A 61 10.87 5.51 -6.41
N LEU A 62 10.24 6.57 -6.95
CA LEU A 62 9.28 6.47 -8.05
C LEU A 62 9.89 5.88 -9.33
N LYS A 63 11.10 6.32 -9.71
CA LYS A 63 11.80 5.80 -10.90
C LYS A 63 12.06 4.30 -10.80
N GLU A 64 12.51 3.83 -9.65
CA GLU A 64 12.75 2.40 -9.43
C GLU A 64 11.45 1.59 -9.47
N ILE A 65 10.34 2.12 -8.96
CA ILE A 65 9.01 1.49 -9.08
C ILE A 65 8.58 1.40 -10.54
N LEU A 66 8.82 2.45 -11.34
CA LEU A 66 8.39 2.50 -12.75
C LEU A 66 9.34 1.77 -13.71
N LYS A 67 10.57 1.47 -13.27
CA LYS A 67 11.61 0.85 -14.08
C LYS A 67 11.14 -0.38 -14.90
N PRO A 68 10.40 -1.35 -14.32
CA PRO A 68 9.96 -2.53 -15.07
C PRO A 68 9.08 -2.23 -16.28
N VAL A 69 8.40 -1.08 -16.30
CA VAL A 69 7.49 -0.67 -17.37
C VAL A 69 8.20 0.22 -18.41
N VAL A 70 9.30 0.86 -18.02
CA VAL A 70 10.02 1.83 -18.86
C VAL A 70 11.18 1.19 -19.63
N ASP A 71 11.83 0.15 -19.08
CA ASP A 71 13.10 -0.36 -19.61
C ASP A 71 12.98 -1.42 -20.72
N GLU A 72 11.81 -2.01 -21.01
CA GLU A 72 11.74 -3.24 -21.82
C GLU A 72 11.23 -3.12 -23.28
N VAL A 73 10.79 -1.95 -23.76
CA VAL A 73 10.27 -1.85 -25.15
C VAL A 73 10.64 -0.52 -25.82
N GLU A 74 11.11 -0.59 -27.07
CA GLU A 74 11.35 0.55 -27.99
C GLU A 74 10.10 1.43 -28.19
N GLU A 75 8.93 0.88 -27.89
CA GLU A 75 7.63 1.54 -27.94
C GLU A 75 6.80 1.14 -26.71
N VAL A 76 6.73 2.01 -25.71
CA VAL A 76 6.01 1.69 -24.47
C VAL A 76 4.50 1.72 -24.71
N ARG A 77 3.82 0.60 -24.47
CA ARG A 77 2.36 0.50 -24.57
C ARG A 77 1.70 1.02 -23.30
N TRP A 78 0.76 1.94 -23.48
CA TRP A 78 0.05 2.60 -22.39
C TRP A 78 -1.46 2.36 -22.47
N PRO A 79 -2.14 2.05 -21.35
CA PRO A 79 -1.62 1.87 -19.99
C PRO A 79 -0.77 0.59 -19.82
N PRO A 80 0.03 0.45 -18.75
CA PRO A 80 0.82 -0.75 -18.47
C PRO A 80 -0.10 -1.95 -18.31
N ARG A 81 0.01 -2.93 -19.20
CA ARG A 81 -0.82 -4.15 -19.20
C ARG A 81 0.00 -5.43 -19.13
N ASP A 82 1.32 -5.32 -19.14
CA ASP A 82 2.18 -6.49 -19.04
C ASP A 82 2.11 -7.07 -17.61
N PRO A 83 1.61 -8.30 -17.43
CA PRO A 83 1.43 -8.88 -16.10
C PRO A 83 2.74 -9.07 -15.34
N GLU A 84 3.85 -9.31 -16.02
CA GLU A 84 5.15 -9.52 -15.37
C GLU A 84 5.74 -8.21 -14.88
N ALA A 85 5.71 -7.14 -15.69
CA ALA A 85 6.09 -5.80 -15.26
C ALA A 85 5.25 -5.32 -14.07
N LEU A 86 3.93 -5.56 -14.08
CA LEU A 86 3.04 -5.19 -12.97
C LEU A 86 3.36 -5.96 -11.67
N LYS A 87 3.67 -7.25 -11.75
CA LYS A 87 4.14 -8.03 -10.58
C LYS A 87 5.45 -7.49 -10.01
N LEU A 88 6.37 -7.06 -10.88
CA LEU A 88 7.63 -6.44 -10.46
C LEU A 88 7.39 -5.10 -9.78
N MET A 89 6.49 -4.26 -10.32
CA MET A 89 6.07 -3.01 -9.67
C MET A 89 5.44 -3.27 -8.30
N GLU A 90 4.55 -4.25 -8.20
CA GLU A 90 3.90 -4.62 -6.93
C GLU A 90 4.93 -5.08 -5.90
N LYS A 91 5.89 -5.92 -6.31
CA LYS A 91 6.99 -6.35 -5.45
C LYS A 91 7.82 -5.17 -4.96
N GLU A 92 8.13 -4.21 -5.83
CA GLU A 92 8.87 -3.00 -5.45
C GLU A 92 8.06 -2.15 -4.46
N ILE A 93 6.78 -1.90 -4.72
CA ILE A 93 5.89 -1.17 -3.78
C ILE A 93 5.83 -1.88 -2.42
N ASN A 94 5.70 -3.21 -2.41
CA ASN A 94 5.67 -4.00 -1.19
C ASN A 94 6.95 -3.85 -0.36
N GLN A 95 8.11 -3.86 -1.02
CA GLN A 95 9.41 -3.65 -0.37
C GLN A 95 9.53 -2.23 0.18
N ARG A 96 9.20 -1.23 -0.63
CA ARG A 96 9.32 0.20 -0.28
C ARG A 96 8.38 0.62 0.85
N GLU A 97 7.18 0.04 0.87
CA GLU A 97 6.23 0.23 1.96
C GLU A 97 6.74 -0.36 3.27
N GLN A 98 7.37 -1.54 3.25
CA GLN A 98 8.01 -2.13 4.43
C GLN A 98 9.21 -1.32 4.94
N GLU A 99 9.95 -0.70 4.02
CA GLU A 99 11.07 0.20 4.35
C GLU A 99 10.62 1.60 4.80
N GLY A 100 9.32 1.91 4.78
CA GLY A 100 8.79 3.21 5.14
C GLY A 100 9.08 4.33 4.13
N GLN A 101 9.46 3.98 2.90
CA GLN A 101 9.81 4.95 1.85
C GLN A 101 8.61 5.47 1.05
N LEU A 102 7.43 4.88 1.24
CA LEU A 102 6.17 5.36 0.65
C LEU A 102 5.42 6.28 1.62
N ASP A 103 6.16 7.23 2.16
CA ASP A 103 5.66 8.20 3.13
C ASP A 103 4.86 9.32 2.46
N GLU A 104 4.46 10.30 3.26
CA GLU A 104 3.66 11.40 2.78
C GLU A 104 4.41 12.35 1.83
N GLY A 105 5.74 12.42 1.95
CA GLY A 105 6.59 13.12 1.00
C GLY A 105 6.62 12.43 -0.37
N PHE A 106 6.67 11.10 -0.39
CA PHE A 106 6.52 10.31 -1.62
C PHE A 106 5.15 10.51 -2.27
N LEU A 107 4.07 10.36 -1.49
CA LEU A 107 2.71 10.50 -2.03
C LEU A 107 2.44 11.92 -2.55
N SER A 108 2.95 12.94 -1.87
CA SER A 108 2.87 14.34 -2.33
C SER A 108 3.55 14.52 -3.69
N GLU A 109 4.76 13.96 -3.87
CA GLU A 109 5.52 14.04 -5.11
C GLU A 109 4.79 13.35 -6.27
N VAL A 110 4.34 12.11 -6.07
CA VAL A 110 3.58 11.36 -7.09
C VAL A 110 2.31 12.11 -7.48
N ASN A 111 1.57 12.66 -6.51
CA ASN A 111 0.37 13.45 -6.78
C ASN A 111 0.69 14.77 -7.51
N ALA A 112 1.80 15.42 -7.19
CA ALA A 112 2.23 16.64 -7.89
C ALA A 112 2.57 16.35 -9.36
N GLN A 113 3.29 15.25 -9.63
CA GLN A 113 3.58 14.80 -10.99
C GLN A 113 2.31 14.38 -11.73
N LEU A 114 1.37 13.71 -11.05
CA LEU A 114 0.10 13.30 -11.64
C LEU A 114 -0.75 14.50 -12.08
N ARG A 115 -0.82 15.56 -11.26
CA ARG A 115 -1.52 16.80 -11.65
C ARG A 115 -0.88 17.44 -12.88
N LYS A 116 0.45 17.54 -12.92
CA LYS A 116 1.17 18.08 -14.07
C LYS A 116 0.95 17.24 -15.33
N ALA A 117 0.92 15.90 -15.20
CA ALA A 117 0.65 15.00 -16.32
C ALA A 117 -0.78 15.15 -16.86
N LYS A 118 -1.77 15.40 -15.99
CA LYS A 118 -3.17 15.66 -16.40
C LYS A 118 -3.34 16.98 -17.14
N GLU A 119 -2.57 18.00 -16.79
CA GLU A 119 -2.58 19.30 -17.47
C GLU A 119 -1.90 19.22 -18.85
N ASP A 120 -1.00 18.27 -19.03
CA ASP A 120 -0.22 18.05 -20.24
C ASP A 120 -0.88 16.94 -21.10
N VAL A 121 -1.75 17.36 -22.04
CA VAL A 121 -2.50 16.47 -22.94
C VAL A 121 -1.60 15.51 -23.72
N ASP A 122 -0.32 15.86 -23.89
CA ASP A 122 0.66 15.07 -24.64
C ASP A 122 1.28 13.92 -23.82
N LYS A 123 0.92 13.74 -22.54
CA LYS A 123 1.49 12.71 -21.65
C LYS A 123 0.48 11.76 -20.98
N PRO A 124 -0.50 11.19 -21.70
CA PRO A 124 -1.48 10.25 -21.12
C PRO A 124 -0.83 8.98 -20.55
N GLY A 125 0.32 8.57 -21.09
CA GLY A 125 1.08 7.42 -20.57
C GLY A 125 1.65 7.65 -19.18
N LEU A 126 2.16 8.85 -18.89
CA LEU A 126 2.70 9.19 -17.57
C LEU A 126 1.58 9.28 -16.53
N GLU A 127 0.43 9.86 -16.90
CA GLU A 127 -0.74 9.87 -16.05
C GLU A 127 -1.14 8.45 -15.63
N ALA A 128 -1.27 7.53 -16.59
CA ALA A 128 -1.65 6.14 -16.33
C ALA A 128 -0.64 5.42 -15.42
N MET A 129 0.66 5.64 -15.60
CA MET A 129 1.70 5.08 -14.73
C MET A 129 1.57 5.56 -13.29
N LEU A 130 1.44 6.88 -13.10
CA LEU A 130 1.34 7.47 -11.77
C LEU A 130 0.05 7.02 -11.07
N GLN A 131 -1.05 6.91 -11.81
CA GLN A 131 -2.29 6.32 -11.30
C GLN A 131 -2.08 4.86 -10.86
N LYS A 132 -1.41 4.04 -11.68
CA LYS A 132 -1.14 2.64 -11.35
C LYS A 132 -0.27 2.50 -10.09
N VAL A 133 0.73 3.35 -9.91
CA VAL A 133 1.55 3.40 -8.68
C VAL A 133 0.67 3.68 -7.46
N LEU A 134 -0.21 4.68 -7.52
CA LEU A 134 -1.11 5.01 -6.41
C LEU A 134 -2.14 3.90 -6.13
N GLN A 135 -2.65 3.24 -7.17
CA GLN A 135 -3.57 2.10 -7.04
C GLN A 135 -2.89 0.90 -6.35
N LEU A 136 -1.69 0.53 -6.79
CA LEU A 136 -0.91 -0.57 -6.18
C LEU A 136 -0.56 -0.26 -4.71
N TYR A 137 -0.18 0.98 -4.42
CA TYR A 137 0.04 1.44 -3.05
C TYR A 137 -1.24 1.31 -2.20
N ALA A 138 -2.38 1.78 -2.71
CA ALA A 138 -3.66 1.70 -2.00
C ALA A 138 -4.09 0.25 -1.75
N SER A 139 -4.02 -0.62 -2.77
CA SER A 139 -4.28 -2.06 -2.66
C SER A 139 -3.41 -2.69 -1.58
N ARG A 140 -2.11 -2.41 -1.57
CA ARG A 140 -1.17 -2.93 -0.58
C ARG A 140 -1.52 -2.49 0.85
N VAL A 141 -1.72 -1.20 1.09
CA VAL A 141 -1.93 -0.71 2.47
C VAL A 141 -3.33 -1.08 2.98
N LEU A 142 -4.35 -1.04 2.12
CA LEU A 142 -5.71 -1.42 2.49
C LEU A 142 -5.86 -2.92 2.69
N SER A 143 -5.20 -3.77 1.90
CA SER A 143 -5.28 -5.24 2.03
C SER A 143 -4.73 -5.77 3.35
N LYS A 144 -3.75 -5.09 3.96
CA LYS A 144 -3.24 -5.42 5.31
C LYS A 144 -4.26 -5.15 6.41
N ARG A 145 -5.18 -4.22 6.16
CA ARG A 145 -6.21 -3.84 7.11
C ARG A 145 -7.41 -4.74 6.84
N SER A 146 -7.36 -5.98 7.34
CA SER A 146 -8.55 -6.86 7.32
C SER A 146 -9.53 -6.43 8.42
N TYR A 147 -10.79 -6.30 8.03
CA TYR A 147 -11.90 -5.83 8.87
C TYR A 147 -12.95 -6.92 9.12
N ALA A 148 -12.99 -7.97 8.30
CA ALA A 148 -13.96 -9.06 8.41
C ALA A 148 -13.95 -9.80 9.76
N ASN A 149 -12.91 -9.65 10.59
CA ASN A 149 -12.76 -10.39 11.86
C ASN A 149 -12.80 -9.52 13.13
N LYS A 150 -13.08 -8.20 13.03
CA LYS A 150 -12.85 -7.27 14.17
C LYS A 150 -14.09 -6.76 14.90
N ASP A 151 -15.27 -6.83 14.30
CA ASP A 151 -16.52 -6.39 14.95
C ASP A 151 -17.45 -7.61 15.10
N PRO A 152 -17.38 -8.39 16.21
CA PRO A 152 -18.43 -9.36 16.48
C PRO A 152 -19.73 -8.58 16.68
N ALA A 153 -20.65 -8.70 15.73
CA ALA A 153 -22.01 -8.20 15.91
C ALA A 153 -22.61 -8.82 17.19
N PRO A 154 -23.44 -8.08 17.94
CA PRO A 154 -24.19 -8.65 19.06
C PRO A 154 -24.95 -9.90 18.57
N SER A 155 -24.83 -11.00 19.30
CA SER A 155 -25.28 -12.36 18.96
C SER A 155 -26.79 -12.55 18.76
N ASP A 156 -27.58 -11.47 18.75
CA ASP A 156 -29.01 -11.55 19.03
C ASP A 156 -29.89 -11.19 17.82
N ILE A 157 -29.32 -11.02 16.61
CA ILE A 157 -30.09 -10.88 15.37
C ILE A 157 -29.53 -11.84 14.31
N SER A 158 -30.15 -13.02 14.23
CA SER A 158 -29.86 -14.08 13.28
C SER A 158 -30.05 -13.59 11.83
N GLY A 159 -28.95 -13.41 11.08
CA GLY A 159 -28.93 -13.21 9.62
C GLY A 159 -28.12 -11.99 9.16
N ALA A 160 -28.43 -10.79 9.67
CA ALA A 160 -27.87 -9.54 9.15
C ALA A 160 -26.34 -9.39 9.39
N GLY A 161 -25.81 -9.98 10.46
CA GLY A 161 -24.37 -9.98 10.72
C GLY A 161 -23.57 -10.85 9.74
N GLU A 162 -24.18 -11.91 9.19
CA GLU A 162 -23.52 -12.82 8.25
C GLU A 162 -23.46 -12.22 6.83
N GLU A 163 -24.50 -11.51 6.41
CA GLU A 163 -24.55 -10.80 5.12
C GLU A 163 -23.56 -9.63 5.07
N VAL A 164 -23.48 -8.83 6.14
CA VAL A 164 -22.47 -7.76 6.28
C VAL A 164 -21.04 -8.31 6.22
N LEU A 165 -20.81 -9.48 6.84
CA LEU A 165 -19.52 -10.16 6.81
C LEU A 165 -19.14 -10.63 5.39
N LYS A 166 -20.11 -11.16 4.62
CA LYS A 166 -19.90 -11.59 3.23
C LYS A 166 -19.57 -10.41 2.31
N ALA A 167 -20.29 -9.30 2.44
CA ALA A 167 -20.01 -8.09 1.67
C ALA A 167 -18.65 -7.45 2.04
N GLU A 168 -18.26 -7.47 3.32
CA GLU A 168 -16.91 -7.07 3.76
C GLU A 168 -15.80 -7.97 3.19
N GLN A 169 -16.00 -9.29 3.23
CA GLN A 169 -15.06 -10.26 2.62
C GLN A 169 -14.93 -10.08 1.10
N PHE A 170 -16.02 -9.75 0.42
CA PHE A 170 -16.01 -9.47 -1.00
C PHE A 170 -15.24 -8.20 -1.35
N LEU A 171 -15.44 -7.10 -0.60
CA LEU A 171 -14.62 -5.92 -0.76
C LEU A 171 -13.13 -6.21 -0.51
N GLU A 172 -12.81 -7.00 0.53
CA GLU A 172 -11.43 -7.42 0.77
C GLU A 172 -10.83 -8.23 -0.38
N ALA A 173 -11.62 -9.10 -1.02
CA ALA A 173 -11.20 -9.87 -2.18
C ALA A 173 -10.89 -8.96 -3.37
N ILE A 174 -11.73 -7.96 -3.63
CA ILE A 174 -11.49 -6.97 -4.71
C ILE A 174 -10.25 -6.13 -4.43
N ILE A 175 -10.08 -5.64 -3.19
CA ILE A 175 -8.90 -4.84 -2.81
C ILE A 175 -7.59 -5.61 -3.04
N LYS A 176 -7.59 -6.93 -2.81
CA LYS A 176 -6.43 -7.83 -2.98
C LYS A 176 -6.22 -8.27 -4.42
N ALA A 177 -7.24 -8.17 -5.27
CA ALA A 177 -7.16 -8.63 -6.64
C ALA A 177 -6.50 -7.59 -7.55
N PRO A 178 -5.80 -8.03 -8.62
CA PRO A 178 -5.40 -7.15 -9.69
C PRO A 178 -6.60 -6.44 -10.31
N GLU A 179 -6.40 -5.20 -10.75
CA GLU A 179 -7.45 -4.37 -11.37
C GLU A 179 -8.08 -5.06 -12.59
N GLU A 180 -7.29 -5.82 -13.34
CA GLU A 180 -7.72 -6.55 -14.53
C GLU A 180 -8.77 -7.64 -14.20
N GLU A 181 -8.82 -8.09 -12.94
CA GLU A 181 -9.79 -9.07 -12.45
C GLU A 181 -11.03 -8.43 -11.83
N TRP A 182 -11.05 -7.12 -11.59
CA TRP A 182 -12.15 -6.43 -10.91
C TRP A 182 -13.48 -6.65 -11.61
N ASN A 183 -13.54 -6.46 -12.93
CA ASN A 183 -14.80 -6.63 -13.68
C ASN A 183 -15.36 -8.03 -13.52
N LYS A 184 -14.50 -9.06 -13.57
CA LYS A 184 -14.90 -10.45 -13.39
C LYS A 184 -15.39 -10.71 -11.96
N LEU A 185 -14.69 -10.19 -10.95
CA LEU A 185 -15.07 -10.34 -9.54
C LEU A 185 -16.37 -9.61 -9.22
N LEU A 186 -16.53 -8.39 -9.72
CA LEU A 186 -17.72 -7.56 -9.56
C LEU A 186 -18.95 -8.22 -10.19
N ILE A 187 -18.83 -8.71 -11.44
CA ILE A 187 -19.92 -9.43 -12.11
C ILE A 187 -20.29 -10.69 -11.34
N ASN A 188 -19.31 -11.54 -10.99
CA ASN A 188 -19.59 -12.82 -10.35
C ASN A 188 -20.03 -12.71 -8.89
N GLY A 189 -19.61 -11.67 -8.18
CA GLY A 189 -19.92 -11.48 -6.76
C GLY A 189 -21.22 -10.75 -6.51
N MET A 190 -21.64 -9.86 -7.43
CA MET A 190 -22.89 -9.12 -7.29
C MET A 190 -24.10 -9.87 -7.86
N THR A 191 -25.28 -9.62 -7.31
CA THR A 191 -26.54 -10.25 -7.75
C THR A 191 -26.87 -10.00 -9.23
N VAL A 192 -26.38 -8.90 -9.82
CA VAL A 192 -26.52 -8.61 -11.26
C VAL A 192 -25.85 -9.66 -12.17
N GLY A 193 -24.84 -10.39 -11.68
CA GLY A 193 -24.21 -11.51 -12.40
C GLY A 193 -24.38 -12.86 -11.72
N LYS A 194 -25.47 -13.03 -10.93
CA LYS A 194 -25.82 -14.25 -10.16
C LYS A 194 -24.95 -14.52 -8.93
N GLY A 195 -24.26 -13.51 -8.42
CA GLY A 195 -23.63 -13.57 -7.09
C GLY A 195 -24.62 -13.35 -5.95
N ASP A 196 -24.11 -13.37 -4.72
CA ASP A 196 -24.92 -13.33 -3.50
C ASP A 196 -25.03 -11.93 -2.88
N ILE A 197 -24.28 -10.94 -3.39
CA ILE A 197 -24.18 -9.61 -2.76
C ILE A 197 -24.95 -8.58 -3.59
N SER A 198 -25.89 -7.88 -2.97
CA SER A 198 -26.60 -6.80 -3.67
C SER A 198 -25.69 -5.57 -3.87
N PRO A 199 -25.90 -4.77 -4.94
CA PRO A 199 -25.16 -3.52 -5.13
C PRO A 199 -25.26 -2.58 -3.92
N ASP A 200 -26.44 -2.46 -3.31
CA ASP A 200 -26.67 -1.59 -2.15
C ASP A 200 -25.85 -2.03 -0.91
N GLU A 201 -25.78 -3.34 -0.64
CA GLU A 201 -24.92 -3.88 0.43
C GLU A 201 -23.45 -3.62 0.16
N PHE A 202 -23.01 -3.82 -1.08
CA PHE A 202 -21.63 -3.57 -1.47
C PHE A 202 -21.26 -2.09 -1.31
N TYR A 203 -22.13 -1.17 -1.75
CA TYR A 203 -21.92 0.27 -1.61
C TYR A 203 -21.92 0.71 -0.15
N ALA A 204 -22.78 0.13 0.70
CA ALA A 204 -22.78 0.38 2.14
C ALA A 204 -21.44 -0.01 2.78
N VAL A 205 -20.86 -1.15 2.39
CA VAL A 205 -19.56 -1.61 2.87
C VAL A 205 -18.42 -0.70 2.39
N ILE A 206 -18.42 -0.28 1.11
CA ILE A 206 -17.44 0.68 0.60
C ILE A 206 -17.52 2.00 1.38
N LYS A 207 -18.73 2.54 1.58
CA LYS A 207 -18.94 3.77 2.33
C LYS A 207 -18.41 3.67 3.75
N LYS A 208 -18.73 2.57 4.46
CA LYS A 208 -18.21 2.28 5.80
C LYS A 208 -16.68 2.23 5.81
N GLN A 209 -16.07 1.67 4.77
CA GLN A 209 -14.61 1.59 4.64
C GLN A 209 -13.97 2.96 4.38
N ILE A 210 -14.61 3.83 3.60
CA ILE A 210 -14.20 5.22 3.41
C ILE A 210 -14.27 5.96 4.75
N GLU A 211 -15.38 5.87 5.48
CA GLU A 211 -15.54 6.51 6.80
C GLU A 211 -14.46 6.06 7.80
N ARG A 212 -14.20 4.75 7.87
CA ARG A 212 -13.11 4.19 8.70
C ARG A 212 -11.75 4.73 8.28
N THR A 213 -11.52 4.88 6.98
CA THR A 213 -10.28 5.47 6.45
C THR A 213 -10.14 6.92 6.91
N LEU A 214 -11.21 7.72 6.77
CA LEU A 214 -11.20 9.13 7.17
C LEU A 214 -10.85 9.35 8.64
N ILE A 215 -11.33 8.50 9.54
CA ILE A 215 -11.07 8.59 10.99
C ILE A 215 -9.63 8.18 11.35
N ARG A 216 -9.02 7.28 10.57
CA ARG A 216 -7.73 6.64 10.90
C ARG A 216 -6.52 7.30 10.24
N THR A 217 -6.74 8.22 9.33
CA THR A 217 -5.69 8.95 8.63
C THR A 217 -5.75 10.43 8.99
N GLU A 218 -4.63 11.12 8.92
CA GLU A 218 -4.60 12.57 9.10
C GLU A 218 -5.47 13.27 8.05
N GLY A 219 -6.31 14.20 8.50
CA GLY A 219 -7.24 14.94 7.64
C GLY A 219 -6.50 15.73 6.57
N GLY A 220 -6.89 15.53 5.31
CA GLY A 220 -6.30 16.24 4.17
C GLY A 220 -5.01 15.65 3.62
N SER A 221 -4.46 14.62 4.27
CA SER A 221 -3.29 13.87 3.78
C SER A 221 -3.53 13.27 2.38
N TYR A 222 -2.47 13.21 1.58
CA TYR A 222 -2.39 12.44 0.35
C TYR A 222 -2.72 10.97 0.59
N GLN A 223 -2.25 10.36 1.67
CA GLN A 223 -2.64 9.00 2.03
C GLN A 223 -4.17 8.84 2.13
N GLN A 224 -4.85 9.74 2.86
CA GLN A 224 -6.31 9.74 2.98
C GLN A 224 -7.00 9.88 1.61
N ARG A 225 -6.51 10.81 0.77
CA ARG A 225 -7.05 11.05 -0.57
C ARG A 225 -6.88 9.82 -1.45
N VAL A 226 -5.68 9.24 -1.52
CA VAL A 226 -5.37 8.07 -2.36
C VAL A 226 -6.28 6.89 -2.01
N PHE A 227 -6.46 6.59 -0.72
CA PHE A 227 -7.36 5.51 -0.31
C PHE A 227 -8.83 5.80 -0.64
N THR A 228 -9.26 7.04 -0.44
CA THR A 228 -10.64 7.44 -0.75
C THR A 228 -10.93 7.33 -2.25
N GLU A 229 -10.03 7.83 -3.09
CA GLU A 229 -10.17 7.77 -4.55
C GLU A 229 -10.09 6.32 -5.06
N TYR A 230 -9.22 5.48 -4.48
CA TYR A 230 -9.16 4.06 -4.81
C TYR A 230 -10.48 3.33 -4.51
N LEU A 231 -11.05 3.53 -3.32
CA LEU A 231 -12.33 2.93 -2.92
C LEU A 231 -13.50 3.45 -3.77
N LYS A 232 -13.51 4.75 -4.10
CA LYS A 232 -14.48 5.31 -5.04
C LYS A 232 -14.32 4.72 -6.45
N GLY A 233 -13.09 4.48 -6.91
CA GLY A 233 -12.83 3.82 -8.19
C GLY A 233 -13.45 2.43 -8.27
N ILE A 234 -13.34 1.63 -7.20
CA ILE A 234 -14.02 0.33 -7.09
C ILE A 234 -15.54 0.51 -7.16
N GLN A 235 -16.09 1.50 -6.44
CA GLN A 235 -17.53 1.80 -6.47
C GLN A 235 -17.99 2.21 -7.88
N SER A 236 -17.26 3.09 -8.56
CA SER A 236 -17.57 3.52 -9.92
C SER A 236 -17.54 2.36 -10.91
N GLY A 237 -16.54 1.46 -10.82
CA GLY A 237 -16.51 0.26 -11.66
C GLY A 237 -17.70 -0.68 -11.40
N ALA A 238 -18.14 -0.79 -10.15
CA ALA A 238 -19.35 -1.54 -9.81
C ALA A 238 -20.62 -0.87 -10.36
N ASP A 239 -20.73 0.45 -10.24
CA ASP A 239 -21.83 1.25 -10.80
C ASP A 239 -21.95 1.08 -12.31
N GLU A 240 -20.84 1.14 -13.05
CA GLU A 240 -20.81 0.92 -14.50
C GLU A 240 -21.32 -0.47 -14.88
N ILE A 241 -20.87 -1.52 -14.18
CA ILE A 241 -21.32 -2.90 -14.41
C ILE A 241 -22.81 -3.05 -14.15
N VAL A 242 -23.30 -2.47 -13.05
CA VAL A 242 -24.72 -2.50 -12.68
C VAL A 242 -25.56 -1.79 -13.75
N GLN A 243 -25.12 -0.63 -14.24
CA GLN A 243 -25.82 0.11 -15.30
C GLN A 243 -25.91 -0.70 -16.60
N VAL A 244 -24.76 -1.22 -17.06
CA VAL A 244 -24.67 -2.02 -18.31
C VAL A 244 -25.53 -3.27 -18.23
N LEU A 245 -25.50 -4.01 -17.13
CA LEU A 245 -26.26 -5.26 -16.99
C LEU A 245 -27.75 -5.05 -16.71
N GLN A 246 -28.14 -3.93 -16.12
CA GLN A 246 -29.56 -3.56 -15.95
C GLN A 246 -30.17 -2.89 -17.19
N GLY A 247 -29.38 -2.67 -18.25
CA GLY A 247 -29.85 -2.04 -19.49
C GLY A 247 -30.25 -0.58 -19.33
N LYS A 248 -29.71 0.11 -18.33
CA LYS A 248 -29.86 1.56 -18.19
C LYS A 248 -28.77 2.21 -19.06
N PRO A 249 -29.14 3.15 -19.95
CA PRO A 249 -28.19 3.80 -20.87
C PRO A 249 -27.17 4.66 -20.14
#